data_AF-A0A955GYM6-F1
#
_entry.id   AF-A0A955GYM6-F1
#
_cell.length_a   1.000
_cell.length_b   1.000
_cell.length_c   1.000
_cell.angle_alpha   90.00
_cell.angle_beta   90.00
_cell.angle_gamma   90.00
#
_symmetry.space_group_name_H-M   'P 1'
#
loop_
_entity.id
_entity.type
_entity.pdbx_description
1 polymer ?
#
loop_
_entity_poly.entity_id
_entity_poly.type
_entity_poly.pdbx_seq_one_letter_code
_entity_poly.pdbx_strand_id
1 'polypeptide(L)'
;MNEEKSKIISIIVLVVALIVISIFMKINNVSDVKDVVAQTPVEEDINTTVQEETNTNTTSTSSNTSSGSTSSSNTSNTNTSTNTTTTNTGEQTFTLAQVAMHSTDGDCYTAVSGVVYDLTAWVHQHPGGDRNILLICGIDGTSAYNSVHGRDGFAQNILAGFEIGLLVN
;
A
#
# COMPACT_ATOMS: atom_id res chain seq x y z
N MET A 1 -39.90 -1.47 13.73
CA MET A 1 -38.59 -1.83 14.35
C MET A 1 -37.43 -1.91 13.34
N ASN A 2 -37.68 -2.02 12.04
CA ASN A 2 -36.71 -2.11 10.95
C ASN A 2 -36.35 -0.73 10.35
N GLU A 3 -37.31 0.18 10.25
CA GLU A 3 -37.07 1.51 9.69
C GLU A 3 -36.18 2.39 10.58
N GLU A 4 -36.40 2.38 11.90
CA GLU A 4 -35.54 3.12 12.83
C GLU A 4 -34.12 2.55 12.90
N LYS A 5 -33.96 1.23 12.78
CA LYS A 5 -32.64 0.59 12.70
C LYS A 5 -31.89 0.98 11.43
N SER A 6 -32.58 1.09 10.30
CA SER A 6 -31.98 1.55 9.04
C SER A 6 -31.55 3.02 9.10
N LYS A 7 -32.35 3.89 9.72
CA LYS A 7 -31.99 5.30 9.97
C LYS A 7 -30.77 5.42 10.88
N ILE A 8 -30.71 4.63 11.95
CA ILE A 8 -29.56 4.61 12.87
C ILE A 8 -28.29 4.11 12.16
N ILE A 9 -28.37 3.04 11.38
CA ILE A 9 -27.23 2.52 10.61
C ILE A 9 -26.74 3.56 9.60
N SER A 10 -27.65 4.23 8.88
CA SER A 10 -27.30 5.27 7.92
C SER A 10 -26.60 6.47 8.58
N ILE A 11 -27.05 6.87 9.77
CA ILE A 11 -26.41 7.97 10.53
C ILE A 11 -25.02 7.55 11.00
N ILE A 12 -24.85 6.33 11.50
CA ILE A 12 -23.55 5.82 11.94
C ILE A 12 -22.55 5.77 10.78
N VAL A 13 -22.96 5.24 9.63
CA VAL A 13 -22.12 5.19 8.42
C VAL A 13 -21.70 6.59 7.97
N LEU A 14 -22.63 7.56 7.99
CA LEU A 14 -22.34 8.94 7.61
C LEU A 14 -21.40 9.64 8.60
N VAL A 15 -21.57 9.42 9.90
CA VAL A 15 -20.67 9.99 10.93
C VAL A 15 -19.27 9.40 10.85
N VAL A 16 -19.15 8.08 10.64
CA VAL A 16 -17.84 7.42 10.47
C VAL A 16 -17.15 7.92 9.20
N ALA A 17 -17.86 8.07 8.08
CA ALA A 17 -17.31 8.61 6.85
C ALA A 17 -16.75 10.04 7.05
N LEU A 18 -17.48 10.92 7.74
CA LEU A 18 -17.03 12.28 8.01
C LEU A 18 -15.79 12.35 8.92
N ILE A 19 -15.67 11.43 9.89
CA ILE A 19 -14.51 11.33 10.77
C ILE A 19 -13.28 10.88 9.98
N VAL A 20 -13.43 9.86 9.13
CA VAL A 20 -12.34 9.35 8.28
C VAL A 20 -11.86 10.42 7.30
N ILE A 21 -12.78 11.14 6.64
CA ILE A 21 -12.45 12.26 5.75
C ILE A 21 -11.71 13.37 6.50
N SER A 22 -12.15 13.72 7.71
CA SER A 22 -11.52 14.76 8.54
C SER A 22 -10.10 14.41 8.98
N ILE A 23 -9.84 13.13 9.25
CA ILE A 23 -8.50 12.64 9.60
C ILE A 23 -7.60 12.66 8.35
N PHE A 24 -8.11 12.19 7.21
CA PHE A 24 -7.37 12.20 5.94
C PHE A 24 -6.98 13.62 5.51
N MET A 25 -7.86 14.61 5.67
CA MET A 25 -7.55 16.01 5.34
C MET A 25 -6.50 16.66 6.26
N LYS A 26 -6.34 16.19 7.51
CA LYS A 26 -5.32 16.72 8.44
C LYS A 26 -3.92 16.17 8.18
N ILE A 27 -3.81 14.97 7.60
CA ILE A 27 -2.52 14.33 7.31
C ILE A 27 -1.83 14.98 6.10
N ASN A 28 -2.60 15.56 5.17
CA ASN A 28 -2.06 16.13 3.92
C ASN A 28 -1.57 17.59 4.03
N ASN A 29 -1.56 18.21 5.22
CA ASN A 29 -1.17 19.61 5.39
C ASN A 29 0.18 19.78 6.10
N VAL A 30 1.26 19.29 5.48
CA VAL A 30 2.63 19.73 5.80
C VAL A 30 2.85 21.08 5.12
N SER A 31 2.90 22.14 5.91
CA SER A 31 3.31 23.48 5.48
C SER A 31 4.12 24.11 6.61
N ASP A 32 5.37 23.67 6.78
CA ASP A 32 6.47 24.56 7.19
C ASP A 32 7.81 23.81 7.20
N VAL A 33 8.60 24.03 6.14
CA VAL A 33 10.07 24.07 6.26
C VAL A 33 10.51 25.29 5.46
N LYS A 34 10.51 26.44 6.14
CA LYS A 34 11.32 27.58 5.75
C LYS A 34 12.40 27.78 6.82
N ASP A 35 13.55 28.20 6.32
CA ASP A 35 14.76 28.63 7.04
C ASP A 35 15.64 27.46 7.50
N VAL A 36 16.91 27.33 7.09
CA VAL A 36 17.96 28.34 7.02
C VAL A 36 18.95 28.03 5.87
N VAL A 37 19.16 29.02 5.00
CA VAL A 37 20.37 29.20 4.18
C VAL A 37 21.21 30.29 4.83
N ALA A 38 22.46 30.00 5.19
CA ALA A 38 23.59 30.92 5.06
C ALA A 38 24.93 30.19 5.27
N GLN A 39 25.83 30.39 4.31
CA GLN A 39 27.26 30.02 4.25
C GLN A 39 28.05 30.76 5.37
N THR A 40 29.24 30.38 5.83
CA THR A 40 30.54 30.23 5.12
C THR A 40 31.62 29.64 6.07
N PRO A 41 32.81 29.27 5.56
CA PRO A 41 33.73 28.31 6.17
C PRO A 41 34.75 28.94 7.12
N VAL A 42 35.22 28.13 8.07
CA VAL A 42 36.49 28.35 8.76
C VAL A 42 37.17 26.99 8.91
N GLU A 43 38.34 26.88 8.28
CA GLU A 43 39.28 25.80 8.48
C GLU A 43 39.92 25.95 9.87
N GLU A 44 40.08 24.85 10.60
CA GLU A 44 41.25 24.66 11.45
C GLU A 44 41.55 23.17 11.63
N ASP A 45 42.78 22.82 11.23
CA ASP A 45 43.45 21.53 11.40
C ASP A 45 43.52 21.07 12.86
N ILE A 46 43.29 19.77 13.11
CA ILE A 46 44.05 18.99 14.12
C ILE A 46 43.96 17.48 13.87
N ASN A 47 45.00 16.96 13.22
CA ASN A 47 45.80 15.78 13.51
C ASN A 47 45.23 14.67 14.45
N THR A 48 45.15 13.46 13.89
CA THR A 48 45.55 12.15 14.47
C THR A 48 44.96 11.70 15.81
N THR A 49 44.24 10.57 15.78
CA THR A 49 44.63 9.35 16.53
C THR A 49 43.84 8.14 16.00
N VAL A 50 44.59 7.13 15.57
CA VAL A 50 44.12 5.79 15.17
C VAL A 50 44.12 4.91 16.42
N GLN A 51 42.96 4.34 16.78
CA GLN A 51 42.77 3.12 17.58
C GLN A 51 41.43 2.51 17.12
N GLU A 52 41.44 1.50 16.25
CA GLU A 52 41.47 0.06 16.57
C GLU A 52 40.41 -0.34 17.61
N GLU A 53 39.22 -0.74 17.14
CA GLU A 53 38.43 -1.75 17.83
C GLU A 53 37.77 -2.71 16.84
N THR A 54 37.68 -3.93 17.33
CA THR A 54 37.57 -5.22 16.68
C THR A 54 36.15 -5.62 16.26
N ASN A 55 36.10 -6.48 15.25
CA ASN A 55 35.02 -7.42 14.92
C ASN A 55 34.21 -7.89 16.15
N THR A 56 32.88 -8.01 16.00
CA THR A 56 32.18 -9.30 16.25
C THR A 56 30.78 -9.33 15.63
N ASN A 57 30.53 -10.46 14.99
CA ASN A 57 29.30 -10.94 14.39
C ASN A 57 28.48 -11.68 15.47
N THR A 58 27.17 -11.45 15.60
CA THR A 58 26.22 -12.35 16.32
C THR A 58 24.81 -12.01 15.80
N THR A 59 24.29 -12.77 14.83
CA THR A 59 23.54 -14.03 14.97
C THR A 59 22.22 -13.90 15.74
N SER A 60 21.15 -13.92 14.93
CA SER A 60 19.81 -14.48 15.12
C SER A 60 19.51 -15.21 16.43
N THR A 61 18.32 -14.98 17.00
CA THR A 61 17.49 -16.05 17.56
C THR A 61 16.01 -15.66 17.54
N SER A 62 15.26 -16.48 16.82
CA SER A 62 13.81 -16.55 16.73
C SER A 62 13.13 -16.83 18.07
N SER A 63 11.88 -16.36 18.22
CA SER A 63 10.89 -17.03 19.07
C SER A 63 9.55 -17.10 18.34
N ASN A 64 9.27 -18.29 17.82
CA ASN A 64 7.93 -18.80 17.56
C ASN A 64 7.24 -19.15 18.88
N THR A 65 5.90 -19.20 18.88
CA THR A 65 4.96 -20.15 19.54
C THR A 65 3.66 -19.37 19.86
N SER A 66 2.62 -19.32 19.02
CA SER A 66 1.61 -20.32 18.62
C SER A 66 0.45 -20.58 19.61
N SER A 67 -0.76 -20.58 19.00
CA SER A 67 -1.98 -21.32 19.32
C SER A 67 -3.08 -20.72 20.21
N GLY A 68 -4.28 -20.65 19.61
CA GLY A 68 -5.58 -20.50 20.26
C GLY A 68 -6.74 -20.55 19.26
N SER A 69 -7.13 -21.75 18.83
CA SER A 69 -8.23 -22.08 17.91
C SER A 69 -9.62 -21.81 18.49
N THR A 70 -10.64 -21.49 17.66
CA THR A 70 -11.91 -22.27 17.57
C THR A 70 -12.82 -21.86 16.40
N SER A 71 -13.44 -22.88 15.80
CA SER A 71 -14.40 -22.90 14.68
C SER A 71 -15.76 -22.24 14.96
N SER A 72 -16.45 -21.75 13.90
CA SER A 72 -17.54 -22.48 13.22
C SER A 72 -18.47 -21.58 12.37
N SER A 73 -18.51 -21.90 11.07
CA SER A 73 -19.68 -21.99 10.16
C SER A 73 -20.87 -21.01 10.25
N ASN A 74 -21.13 -20.30 9.13
CA ASN A 74 -22.41 -20.45 8.41
C ASN A 74 -22.40 -19.81 7.00
N THR A 75 -22.72 -20.66 6.01
CA THR A 75 -23.55 -20.46 4.80
C THR A 75 -23.76 -19.04 4.26
N SER A 76 -23.37 -18.78 3.01
CA SER A 76 -24.28 -18.45 1.88
C SER A 76 -23.53 -17.98 0.63
N ASN A 77 -23.93 -18.57 -0.50
CA ASN A 77 -23.92 -18.05 -1.88
C ASN A 77 -22.92 -16.94 -2.25
N THR A 78 -21.97 -17.27 -3.12
CA THR A 78 -21.46 -16.28 -4.07
C THR A 78 -21.37 -16.90 -5.44
N ASN A 79 -22.15 -16.33 -6.34
CA ASN A 79 -22.12 -16.59 -7.77
C ASN A 79 -20.68 -16.52 -8.27
N THR A 80 -20.31 -17.58 -8.98
CA THR A 80 -19.19 -17.66 -9.92
C THR A 80 -19.06 -16.35 -10.70
N SER A 81 -18.13 -15.48 -10.28
CA SER A 81 -17.67 -14.39 -11.11
C SER A 81 -16.82 -15.03 -12.19
N THR A 82 -17.44 -15.18 -13.35
CA THR A 82 -16.82 -15.63 -14.59
C THR A 82 -15.58 -14.78 -14.88
N ASN A 83 -14.42 -15.44 -14.94
CA ASN A 83 -13.26 -14.93 -15.67
C ASN A 83 -13.69 -14.58 -17.10
N THR A 84 -14.01 -13.32 -17.31
CA THR A 84 -14.14 -12.75 -18.65
C THR A 84 -12.76 -12.27 -19.05
N THR A 85 -11.93 -13.20 -19.52
CA THR A 85 -10.84 -12.89 -20.44
C THR A 85 -11.48 -12.44 -21.75
N THR A 86 -11.79 -11.14 -21.86
CA THR A 86 -12.09 -10.52 -23.16
C THR A 86 -10.91 -9.64 -23.52
N THR A 87 -10.05 -10.19 -24.37
CA THR A 87 -9.19 -9.43 -25.26
C THR A 87 -10.07 -8.55 -26.16
N ASN A 88 -10.31 -7.30 -25.75
CA ASN A 88 -10.85 -6.26 -26.61
C ASN A 88 -9.80 -5.15 -26.73
N THR A 89 -9.44 -4.84 -27.97
CA THR A 89 -8.45 -3.85 -28.37
C THR A 89 -8.96 -2.43 -28.12
N GLY A 90 -9.04 -2.08 -26.84
CA GLY A 90 -9.09 -0.74 -26.29
C GLY A 90 -8.48 -0.87 -24.90
N GLU A 91 -7.40 -0.15 -24.62
CA GLU A 91 -6.80 -0.15 -23.27
C GLU A 91 -7.90 0.17 -22.26
N GLN A 92 -8.18 -0.78 -21.37
CA GLN A 92 -9.15 -0.58 -20.30
C GLN A 92 -8.66 0.60 -19.46
N THR A 93 -9.57 1.52 -19.13
CA THR A 93 -9.24 2.68 -18.29
C THR A 93 -9.93 2.58 -16.95
N PHE A 94 -9.30 3.17 -15.94
CA PHE A 94 -9.76 3.22 -14.57
C PHE A 94 -9.58 4.63 -14.02
N THR A 95 -10.56 5.11 -13.28
CA THR A 95 -10.41 6.26 -12.39
C THR A 95 -9.83 5.80 -11.06
N LEU A 96 -9.22 6.72 -10.30
CA LEU A 96 -8.74 6.39 -8.95
C LEU A 96 -9.88 5.97 -8.02
N ALA A 97 -11.10 6.47 -8.25
CA ALA A 97 -12.29 6.04 -7.50
C ALA A 97 -12.66 4.56 -7.77
N GLN A 98 -12.47 4.07 -9.00
CA GLN A 98 -12.65 2.66 -9.33
C GLN A 98 -11.54 1.81 -8.69
N VAL A 99 -10.28 2.26 -8.76
CA VAL A 99 -9.17 1.58 -8.08
C VAL A 99 -9.45 1.43 -6.57
N ALA A 100 -9.94 2.48 -5.92
CA ALA A 100 -10.24 2.50 -4.48
C ALA A 100 -11.29 1.47 -4.01
N MET A 101 -12.10 0.92 -4.92
CA MET A 101 -13.04 -0.15 -4.60
C MET A 101 -12.33 -1.48 -4.30
N HIS A 102 -11.09 -1.65 -4.77
CA HIS A 102 -10.28 -2.87 -4.67
C HIS A 102 -9.16 -2.68 -3.63
N SER A 103 -9.54 -2.61 -2.35
CA SER A 103 -8.66 -2.21 -1.23
C SER A 103 -8.45 -3.31 -0.16
N THR A 104 -8.68 -4.58 -0.52
CA THR A 104 -8.59 -5.72 0.43
C THR A 104 -7.55 -6.75 -0.02
N ASP A 105 -7.20 -7.70 0.84
CA ASP A 105 -6.24 -8.77 0.53
C ASP A 105 -6.72 -9.68 -0.61
N GLY A 106 -8.00 -10.01 -0.64
CA GLY A 106 -8.65 -10.81 -1.68
C GLY A 106 -9.14 -10.01 -2.88
N ASP A 107 -8.92 -8.70 -2.90
CA ASP A 107 -9.31 -7.79 -3.98
C ASP A 107 -8.47 -6.51 -3.92
N CYS A 108 -7.29 -6.53 -4.53
CA CYS A 108 -6.25 -5.51 -4.38
C CYS A 108 -5.81 -4.94 -5.72
N TYR A 109 -6.27 -3.73 -6.05
CA TYR A 109 -5.72 -2.98 -7.19
C TYR A 109 -4.82 -1.86 -6.68
N THR A 110 -3.81 -1.51 -7.47
CA THR A 110 -3.01 -0.30 -7.24
C THR A 110 -2.72 0.37 -8.56
N ALA A 111 -2.62 1.69 -8.56
CA ALA A 111 -2.00 2.40 -9.66
C ALA A 111 -0.50 2.60 -9.38
N VAL A 112 0.34 2.45 -10.40
CA VAL A 112 1.76 2.81 -10.37
C VAL A 112 2.11 3.47 -11.70
N SER A 113 2.63 4.70 -11.64
CA SER A 113 3.05 5.50 -12.80
C SER A 113 2.00 5.61 -13.91
N GLY A 114 0.72 5.76 -13.54
CA GLY A 114 -0.39 5.91 -14.48
C GLY A 114 -0.93 4.60 -15.08
N VAL A 115 -0.44 3.45 -14.63
CA VAL A 115 -0.94 2.12 -15.02
C VAL A 115 -1.59 1.47 -13.81
N VAL A 116 -2.67 0.72 -14.01
CA VAL A 116 -3.41 0.01 -12.96
C VAL A 116 -3.10 -1.49 -13.03
N TYR A 117 -2.87 -2.07 -11.86
CA TYR A 117 -2.47 -3.46 -11.69
C TYR A 117 -3.41 -4.18 -10.73
N ASP A 118 -3.80 -5.41 -11.06
CA ASP A 118 -4.47 -6.34 -10.14
C ASP A 118 -3.43 -7.20 -9.42
N LEU A 119 -3.15 -6.84 -8.16
CA LEU A 119 -2.16 -7.54 -7.34
C LEU A 119 -2.77 -8.62 -6.45
N THR A 120 -4.06 -8.94 -6.60
CA THR A 120 -4.78 -9.88 -5.72
C THR A 120 -4.06 -11.21 -5.59
N ALA A 121 -3.60 -11.78 -6.70
CA ALA A 121 -2.86 -13.05 -6.67
C ALA A 121 -1.43 -12.92 -6.10
N TRP A 122 -0.87 -11.71 -6.07
CA TRP A 122 0.52 -11.46 -5.68
C TRP A 122 0.72 -11.07 -4.21
N VAL A 123 -0.33 -10.62 -3.52
CA VAL A 123 -0.27 -10.13 -2.13
C VAL A 123 0.61 -11.02 -1.24
N HIS A 124 0.34 -12.32 -1.17
CA HIS A 124 1.05 -13.25 -0.29
C HIS A 124 2.36 -13.81 -0.87
N GLN A 125 2.71 -13.46 -2.11
CA GLN A 125 3.90 -13.94 -2.81
C GLN A 125 5.02 -12.89 -2.84
N HIS A 126 4.72 -11.65 -2.43
CA HIS A 126 5.68 -10.56 -2.45
C HIS A 126 6.88 -10.83 -1.52
N PRO A 127 8.14 -10.85 -2.04
CA PRO A 127 9.33 -11.12 -1.23
C PRO A 127 9.56 -10.15 -0.07
N GLY A 128 9.08 -8.90 -0.19
CA GLY A 128 9.12 -7.91 0.88
C GLY A 128 8.02 -8.07 1.93
N GLY A 129 7.20 -9.12 1.85
CA GLY A 129 6.06 -9.37 2.73
C GLY A 129 4.76 -8.76 2.23
N ASP A 130 3.64 -9.39 2.61
CA ASP A 130 2.27 -9.05 2.20
C ASP A 130 1.83 -7.66 2.65
N ARG A 131 2.20 -7.25 3.86
CA ARG A 131 1.83 -5.95 4.44
C ARG A 131 2.23 -4.77 3.56
N ASN A 132 3.32 -4.86 2.82
CA ASN A 132 3.75 -3.80 1.92
C ASN A 132 2.84 -3.65 0.69
N ILE A 133 2.25 -4.76 0.21
CA ILE A 133 1.26 -4.72 -0.86
C ILE A 133 -0.09 -4.23 -0.32
N LEU A 134 -0.50 -4.71 0.86
CA LEU A 134 -1.77 -4.28 1.48
C LEU A 134 -1.85 -2.77 1.74
N LEU A 135 -0.71 -2.11 1.99
CA LEU A 135 -0.66 -0.66 2.17
C LEU A 135 -0.94 0.15 0.90
N ILE A 136 -0.85 -0.48 -0.29
CA ILE A 136 -1.08 0.18 -1.58
C ILE A 136 -2.36 -0.30 -2.29
N CYS A 137 -3.11 -1.25 -1.72
CA CYS A 137 -4.40 -1.64 -2.27
C CYS A 137 -5.38 -0.46 -2.24
N GLY A 138 -6.05 -0.21 -3.35
CA GLY A 138 -7.03 0.83 -3.55
C GLY A 138 -6.47 2.23 -3.77
N ILE A 139 -5.16 2.41 -3.96
CA ILE A 139 -4.55 3.75 -4.09
C ILE A 139 -3.59 3.86 -5.26
N ASP A 140 -3.08 5.07 -5.47
CA ASP A 140 -1.88 5.29 -6.27
C ASP A 140 -0.64 5.00 -5.40
N GLY A 141 -0.07 3.82 -5.59
CA GLY A 141 1.12 3.32 -4.90
C GLY A 141 2.43 3.79 -5.50
N THR A 142 2.44 4.71 -6.48
CA THR A 142 3.65 5.11 -7.23
C THR A 142 4.81 5.51 -6.32
N SER A 143 4.57 6.34 -5.31
CA SER A 143 5.62 6.80 -4.39
C SER A 143 6.20 5.66 -3.56
N ALA A 144 5.33 4.80 -3.02
CA ALA A 144 5.73 3.64 -2.23
C ALA A 144 6.56 2.65 -3.07
N TYR A 145 6.07 2.31 -4.28
CA TYR A 145 6.80 1.47 -5.22
C TYR A 145 8.17 2.06 -5.56
N ASN A 146 8.22 3.35 -5.95
CA ASN A 146 9.47 3.99 -6.39
C ASN A 146 10.52 4.11 -5.28
N SER A 147 10.09 4.25 -4.02
CA SER A 147 11.00 4.34 -2.87
C SER A 147 11.84 3.08 -2.64
N VAL A 148 11.38 1.92 -3.12
CA VAL A 148 12.04 0.62 -2.95
C VAL A 148 12.49 0.02 -4.29
N HIS A 149 11.63 0.09 -5.31
CA HIS A 149 11.76 -0.64 -6.58
C HIS A 149 11.90 0.24 -7.82
N GLY A 150 12.01 1.56 -7.69
CA GLY A 150 11.98 2.49 -8.83
C GLY A 150 13.07 2.28 -9.90
N ARG A 151 14.11 1.48 -9.60
CA ARG A 151 15.19 1.12 -10.54
C ARG A 151 15.39 -0.39 -10.67
N ASP A 152 14.48 -1.18 -10.11
CA ASP A 152 14.54 -2.63 -10.10
C ASP A 152 13.77 -3.19 -11.30
N GLY A 153 14.51 -3.60 -12.34
CA GLY A 153 13.92 -4.19 -13.54
C GLY A 153 13.25 -5.54 -13.29
N PHE A 154 13.65 -6.29 -12.27
CA PHE A 154 12.98 -7.53 -11.92
C PHE A 154 11.59 -7.25 -11.33
N ALA A 155 11.50 -6.34 -10.36
CA ALA A 155 10.22 -5.90 -9.81
C ALA A 155 9.29 -5.34 -10.89
N GLN A 156 9.83 -4.56 -11.83
CA GLN A 156 9.05 -4.02 -12.94
C GLN A 156 8.50 -5.11 -13.88
N ASN A 157 9.29 -6.14 -14.18
CA ASN A 157 8.84 -7.26 -15.00
C ASN A 157 7.74 -8.09 -14.33
N ILE A 158 7.83 -8.28 -13.01
CA ILE A 158 6.77 -8.93 -12.24
C ILE A 158 5.50 -8.08 -12.28
N LEU A 159 5.61 -6.78 -12.00
CA LEU A 159 4.48 -5.85 -11.99
C LEU A 159 3.74 -5.81 -13.34
N ALA A 160 4.48 -5.81 -14.45
CA ALA A 160 3.90 -5.83 -15.79
C ALA A 160 2.99 -7.03 -16.07
N GLY A 161 3.21 -8.17 -15.39
CA GLY A 161 2.35 -9.35 -15.52
C GLY A 161 0.95 -9.18 -14.90
N PHE A 162 0.74 -8.13 -14.11
CA PHE A 162 -0.51 -7.84 -13.41
C PHE A 162 -1.26 -6.64 -14.00
N GLU A 163 -0.80 -6.10 -15.14
CA GLU A 163 -1.42 -4.93 -15.77
C GLU A 163 -2.85 -5.24 -16.22
N ILE A 164 -3.77 -4.36 -15.85
CA ILE A 164 -5.18 -4.46 -16.26
C ILE A 164 -5.67 -3.24 -17.03
N GLY A 165 -4.90 -2.15 -17.07
CA GLY A 165 -5.27 -0.96 -17.83
C GLY A 165 -4.56 0.32 -17.40
N LEU A 166 -5.05 1.46 -17.89
CA LEU A 166 -4.49 2.78 -17.62
C LEU A 166 -5.31 3.55 -16.58
N LEU A 167 -4.63 4.34 -15.76
CA LEU A 167 -5.25 5.30 -14.88
C LEU A 167 -5.59 6.58 -15.66
N VAL A 168 -6.85 6.99 -15.60
CA VAL A 168 -7.36 8.25 -16.15
C VAL A 168 -7.92 9.11 -15.02
N ASN A 169 -7.57 10.40 -15.02
CA ASN A 169 -8.02 11.38 -14.04
C ASN A 169 -9.00 12.38 -14.66
#